data_AF-A0A2E0XQM7-F1
#
_entry.id   AF-A0A2E0XQM7-F1
#
_cell.length_a   1.000
_cell.length_b   1.000
_cell.length_c   1.000
_cell.angle_alpha   90.00
_cell.angle_beta   90.00
_cell.angle_gamma   90.00
#
_symmetry.space_group_name_H-M   'P 1'
#
loop_
_entity.id
_entity.type
_entity.pdbx_description
1 polymer ?
#
loop_
_entity_poly.entity_id
_entity_poly.type
_entity_poly.pdbx_seq_one_letter_code
_entity_poly.pdbx_strand_id
1 'polypeptide(L)'
;MIKDADTTGDAAAKLNHQIFKHTGVKYSRKRNRPGQAPSETIQTGVASCTGLSVILIDACRSVGIPARLVGTPLWSNMSGNHSWVEI
;
A
#
# COMPACT_ATOMS: atom_id res chain seq x y z
N MET A 1 -9.10 -7.30 -12.24
CA MET A 1 -8.25 -6.12 -11.98
C MET A 1 -6.95 -6.14 -12.78
N ILE A 2 -6.28 -7.29 -12.96
CA ILE A 2 -4.95 -7.34 -13.61
C ILE A 2 -4.81 -8.37 -14.75
N LYS A 3 -5.91 -8.89 -15.30
CA LYS A 3 -5.85 -9.99 -16.28
C LYS A 3 -5.10 -9.63 -17.56
N ASP A 4 -5.13 -8.36 -17.93
CA ASP A 4 -4.52 -7.83 -19.16
C ASP A 4 -3.20 -7.11 -18.86
N ALA A 5 -2.44 -7.56 -17.86
CA ALA A 5 -1.16 -6.98 -17.49
C ALA A 5 0.00 -7.79 -18.07
N ASP A 6 0.91 -7.12 -18.78
CA ASP A 6 2.01 -7.79 -19.50
C ASP A 6 3.22 -8.04 -18.60
N THR A 7 3.37 -7.28 -17.52
CA THR A 7 4.50 -7.39 -16.58
C THR A 7 4.02 -7.32 -15.12
N THR A 8 4.84 -7.82 -14.19
CA THR A 8 4.57 -7.71 -12.75
C THR A 8 4.45 -6.25 -12.30
N GLY A 9 5.26 -5.36 -12.85
CA GLY A 9 5.22 -3.93 -12.57
C GLY A 9 3.91 -3.28 -13.05
N ASP A 10 3.46 -3.60 -14.27
CA ASP A 10 2.17 -3.12 -14.78
C ASP A 10 0.99 -3.66 -13.96
N ALA A 11 1.03 -4.94 -13.60
CA ALA A 11 0.02 -5.54 -12.74
C ALA A 11 -0.05 -4.86 -11.36
N ALA A 12 1.12 -4.59 -10.75
CA ALA A 12 1.20 -3.87 -9.48
C ALA A 12 0.71 -2.41 -9.59
N ALA A 13 1.03 -1.71 -10.67
CA ALA A 13 0.54 -0.36 -10.92
C ALA A 13 -0.99 -0.34 -11.08
N LYS A 14 -1.55 -1.28 -11.86
CA LYS A 14 -3.00 -1.46 -12.01
C LYS A 14 -3.68 -1.77 -10.66
N LEU A 15 -3.09 -2.62 -9.82
CA LEU A 15 -3.59 -2.86 -8.46
C LEU A 15 -3.59 -1.59 -7.63
N ASN A 16 -2.46 -0.86 -7.60
CA ASN A 16 -2.30 0.36 -6.81
C ASN A 16 -3.35 1.43 -7.17
N HIS A 17 -3.68 1.57 -8.46
CA HIS A 17 -4.69 2.53 -8.92
C HIS A 17 -6.13 2.16 -8.54
N GLN A 18 -6.42 0.88 -8.32
CA GLN A 18 -7.79 0.39 -8.19
C GLN A 18 -8.12 -0.02 -6.76
N ILE A 19 -7.17 -0.58 -6.01
CA ILE A 19 -7.45 -1.17 -4.69
C ILE A 19 -8.04 -0.17 -3.70
N PHE A 20 -7.53 1.07 -3.67
CA PHE A 20 -8.04 2.09 -2.75
C PHE A 20 -9.44 2.60 -3.12
N LYS A 21 -9.85 2.45 -4.39
CA LYS A 21 -11.23 2.72 -4.81
C LYS A 21 -12.17 1.62 -4.32
N HIS A 22 -11.71 0.37 -4.30
CA HIS A 22 -12.49 -0.77 -3.81
C HIS A 22 -12.58 -0.82 -2.28
N THR A 23 -11.50 -0.49 -1.57
CA THR A 23 -11.47 -0.52 -0.10
C THR A 23 -11.96 0.77 0.54
N GLY A 24 -11.99 1.89 -0.19
CA GLY A 24 -12.34 3.21 0.34
C GLY A 24 -11.30 3.82 1.27
N VAL A 25 -10.13 3.17 1.42
CA VAL A 25 -9.07 3.62 2.32
C VAL A 25 -8.43 4.91 1.81
N LYS A 26 -8.29 5.90 2.70
CA LYS A 26 -7.68 7.20 2.40
C LYS A 26 -6.40 7.42 3.21
N TYR A 27 -5.50 8.25 2.68
CA TYR A 27 -4.32 8.65 3.42
C TYR A 27 -4.69 9.51 4.64
N SER A 28 -4.19 9.14 5.82
CA SER A 28 -4.31 9.92 7.05
C SER A 28 -3.23 9.54 8.06
N ARG A 29 -2.76 10.55 8.81
CA ARG A 29 -1.93 10.35 10.01
C ARG A 29 -2.79 10.09 11.27
N LYS A 30 -4.11 10.20 11.19
CA LYS A 30 -5.04 9.80 12.26
C LYS A 30 -5.36 8.32 12.05
N ARG A 31 -4.57 7.46 12.69
CA ARG A 31 -4.71 5.99 12.67
C ARG A 31 -4.61 5.47 14.09
N ASN A 32 -5.20 4.32 14.37
CA ASN A 32 -5.19 3.71 15.71
C ASN A 32 -3.76 3.42 16.19
N ARG A 33 -2.91 2.90 15.29
CA ARG A 33 -1.49 2.60 15.56
C ARG A 33 -0.65 2.62 14.28
N PRO A 34 0.69 2.73 14.35
CA PRO A 34 1.54 2.79 13.15
C PRO A 34 1.55 1.54 12.27
N GLY A 35 1.40 0.35 12.86
CA GLY A 35 1.42 -0.95 12.17
C GLY A 35 0.06 -1.64 12.22
N GLN A 36 -0.90 -1.12 11.45
CA GLN A 36 -2.24 -1.71 11.35
C GLN A 36 -2.21 -2.93 10.42
N ALA A 37 -3.03 -3.94 10.74
CA ALA A 37 -3.29 -5.01 9.80
C ALA A 37 -4.12 -4.48 8.61
N PRO A 38 -4.08 -5.14 7.44
CA PRO A 38 -4.91 -4.75 6.30
C PRO A 38 -6.41 -4.73 6.64
N SER A 39 -6.90 -5.72 7.39
CA SER A 39 -8.30 -5.77 7.84
C SER A 39 -8.69 -4.58 8.71
N GLU A 40 -7.83 -4.22 9.67
CA GLU A 40 -8.00 -3.04 10.53
C GLU A 40 -8.00 -1.74 9.70
N THR A 41 -7.13 -1.66 8.69
CA THR A 41 -7.04 -0.48 7.81
C THR A 41 -8.29 -0.34 6.95
N ILE A 42 -8.80 -1.44 6.39
CA ILE A 42 -10.04 -1.46 5.62
C ILE A 42 -11.22 -1.06 6.50
N GLN A 43 -11.29 -1.55 7.74
CA GLN A 43 -12.36 -1.21 8.67
C GLN A 43 -12.34 0.28 9.09
N THR A 44 -11.15 0.83 9.34
CA THR A 44 -11.01 2.24 9.73
C THR A 44 -11.09 3.20 8.54
N GLY A 45 -10.85 2.71 7.32
CA GLY A 45 -10.87 3.50 6.10
C GLY A 45 -9.71 4.50 5.98
N VAL A 46 -8.70 4.43 6.86
CA VAL A 46 -7.61 5.40 6.91
C VAL A 46 -6.25 4.76 7.21
N ALA A 47 -5.20 5.19 6.52
CA ALA A 47 -3.82 4.73 6.75
C ALA A 47 -2.76 5.77 6.42
N SER A 48 -1.58 5.63 7.04
CA SER A 48 -0.36 6.35 6.63
C SER A 48 0.36 5.64 5.48
N CYS A 49 1.51 6.16 5.03
CA CYS A 49 2.32 5.55 3.97
C CYS A 49 2.64 4.06 4.24
N THR A 50 2.93 3.70 5.48
CA THR A 50 3.16 2.31 5.88
C THR A 50 1.90 1.44 5.72
N GLY A 51 0.73 1.90 6.18
CA GLY A 51 -0.51 1.12 6.09
C GLY A 51 -0.99 0.94 4.66
N LEU A 52 -0.87 1.98 3.83
CA LEU A 52 -1.16 1.90 2.39
C LEU A 52 -0.22 0.90 1.70
N SER A 53 1.06 0.92 2.06
CA SER A 53 2.06 -0.01 1.53
C SER A 53 1.74 -1.46 1.92
N VAL A 54 1.32 -1.70 3.18
CA VAL A 54 0.93 -3.05 3.65
C VAL A 54 -0.27 -3.59 2.87
N ILE A 55 -1.32 -2.77 2.64
CA ILE A 55 -2.46 -3.17 1.82
C ILE A 55 -2.01 -3.55 0.40
N LEU A 56 -1.18 -2.72 -0.22
CA LEU A 56 -0.71 -2.98 -1.58
C LEU A 56 0.13 -4.26 -1.66
N ILE A 57 1.00 -4.50 -0.67
CA ILE A 57 1.81 -5.72 -0.59
C ILE A 57 0.92 -6.96 -0.50
N ASP A 58 -0.08 -6.95 0.39
CA ASP A 58 -1.01 -8.08 0.54
C ASP A 58 -1.80 -8.33 -0.74
N ALA A 59 -2.24 -7.26 -1.41
CA ALA A 59 -2.91 -7.37 -2.70
C ALA A 59 -2.02 -7.96 -3.79
N CYS A 60 -0.80 -7.46 -3.94
CA CYS A 60 0.20 -8.00 -4.87
C CYS A 60 0.45 -9.49 -4.59
N ARG A 61 0.70 -9.86 -3.34
CA ARG A 61 0.99 -11.25 -2.95
C ARG A 61 -0.20 -12.18 -3.16
N SER A 62 -1.44 -11.70 -2.96
CA SER A 62 -2.64 -12.51 -3.19
C SER A 62 -2.83 -12.94 -4.65
N VAL A 63 -2.18 -12.26 -5.59
CA VAL A 63 -2.22 -12.57 -7.03
C VAL A 63 -0.86 -13.01 -7.59
N GLY A 64 0.08 -13.39 -6.71
CA GLY A 64 1.38 -13.95 -7.10
C GLY A 64 2.45 -12.92 -7.52
N ILE A 65 2.26 -11.64 -7.23
CA ILE A 65 3.26 -10.59 -7.48
C ILE A 65 4.18 -10.49 -6.25
N PRO A 66 5.50 -10.71 -6.38
CA PRO A 66 6.43 -10.49 -5.28
C PRO A 66 6.43 -9.00 -4.92
N ALA A 67 6.36 -8.70 -3.63
CA ALA A 67 6.34 -7.33 -3.14
C ALA A 67 6.97 -7.26 -1.75
N ARG A 68 7.72 -6.20 -1.47
CA ARG A 68 8.32 -5.93 -0.16
C ARG A 68 8.11 -4.50 0.30
N LEU A 69 8.05 -4.32 1.62
CA LEU A 69 8.01 -3.01 2.25
C LEU A 69 9.43 -2.44 2.30
N VAL A 70 9.58 -1.20 1.86
CA VAL A 70 10.81 -0.43 2.02
C VAL A 70 10.47 0.89 2.65
N GLY A 71 11.41 1.47 3.39
CA GLY A 71 11.24 2.79 3.96
C GLY A 71 12.56 3.41 4.36
N THR A 72 12.54 4.72 4.53
CA THR A 72 13.66 5.48 5.07
C THR A 72 13.17 6.37 6.21
N PRO A 73 13.97 6.52 7.29
CA PRO A 73 13.78 7.65 8.20
C PRO A 73 14.04 8.93 7.41
N LEU A 74 13.29 10.00 7.72
CA LEU A 74 13.45 11.33 7.11
C LEU A 74 13.52 11.29 5.57
N TRP A 75 12.36 11.39 4.92
CA TRP A 75 12.27 11.52 3.47
C TRP A 75 13.13 12.67 2.94
N SER A 76 13.40 12.70 1.63
CA SER A 76 14.29 13.69 1.00
C SER A 76 13.93 15.16 1.28
N ASN A 77 12.70 15.42 1.73
CA ASN A 77 12.19 16.74 2.11
C ASN A 77 12.02 16.93 3.64
N MET A 78 12.61 16.08 4.47
CA MET A 78 12.54 16.12 5.94
C MET A 78 11.12 15.99 6.52
N SER A 79 10.14 15.50 5.76
CA SER A 79 8.72 15.43 6.20
C SER A 79 8.40 14.31 7.20
N GLY A 80 9.41 13.52 7.60
CA GLY A 80 9.30 12.36 8.47
C GLY A 80 9.57 11.05 7.73
N ASN A 81 9.23 9.92 8.37
CA ASN A 81 9.44 8.60 7.80
C ASN A 81 8.56 8.39 6.56
N HIS A 82 9.11 7.73 5.55
CA HIS A 82 8.38 7.37 4.34
C HIS A 82 8.57 5.89 4.03
N SER A 83 7.51 5.27 3.53
CA SER A 83 7.47 3.86 3.18
C SER A 83 6.82 3.71 1.81
N TRP A 84 7.35 2.79 1.01
CA TRP A 84 6.84 2.42 -0.32
C TRP A 84 6.94 0.92 -0.53
N VAL A 85 6.48 0.47 -1.70
CA VAL A 85 6.49 -0.94 -2.12
C VAL A 85 7.44 -1.12 -3.29
N GLU A 86 8.29 -2.12 -3.21
CA GLU A 86 9.11 -2.60 -4.33
C GLU A 86 8.56 -3.93 -4.81
N ILE A 87 8.53 -4.10 -6.14
CA ILE A 87 7.99 -5.24 -6.88
C ILE A 87 9.15 -6.00 -7.54
#